data_AF-A0A8T3LT27-F1
#
_entry.id   AF-A0A8T3LT27-F1
#
_cell.length_a   1.000
_cell.length_b   1.000
_cell.length_c   1.000
_cell.angle_alpha   90.00
_cell.angle_beta   90.00
_cell.angle_gamma   90.00
#
_symmetry.space_group_name_H-M   'P 1'
#
loop_
_entity.id
_entity.type
_entity.pdbx_description
1 polymer ?
#
loop_
_entity_poly.entity_id
_entity_poly.type
_entity_poly.pdbx_seq_one_letter_code
_entity_poly.pdbx_strand_id
1 'polypeptide(L)'
;MRKSKPAIDAWFSASLRAGEIAVCDMVALELLHAAHNGVEFRRLEEALLALHWVPIVADDWTRARDVYRSLADERGGFQRSVKHPDLLIAACAERAGLPLVHYDADYDAIASVTGQTVRWAAQRGS
;
A
#
# COMPACT_ATOMS: atom_id res chain seq x y z
N MET A 1 -13.83 -14.57 -4.92
CA MET A 1 -13.10 -15.22 -3.81
C MET A 1 -11.61 -15.16 -4.13
N ARG A 2 -10.88 -14.18 -3.58
CA ARG A 2 -9.41 -14.10 -3.75
C ARG A 2 -8.84 -15.34 -3.05
N LYS A 3 -8.20 -16.26 -3.79
CA LYS A 3 -7.57 -17.44 -3.17
C LYS A 3 -6.55 -16.93 -2.14
N SER A 4 -6.69 -17.38 -0.89
CA SER A 4 -5.67 -17.14 0.14
C SER A 4 -4.36 -17.75 -0.36
N LYS A 5 -3.27 -17.01 -0.16
CA LYS A 5 -1.92 -17.45 -0.51
C LYS A 5 -1.23 -17.78 0.80
N PRO A 6 -1.04 -19.07 1.13
CA PRO A 6 -0.56 -19.48 2.45
C PRO A 6 0.74 -18.80 2.88
N ALA A 7 1.64 -18.53 1.93
CA ALA A 7 2.90 -17.84 2.19
C ALA A 7 2.70 -16.37 2.62
N ILE A 8 1.75 -15.65 2.00
CA ILE A 8 1.40 -14.28 2.40
C ILE A 8 0.79 -14.31 3.80
N ASP A 9 -0.14 -15.25 4.03
CA ASP A 9 -0.85 -15.35 5.31
C ASP A 9 0.11 -15.65 6.47
N ALA A 10 1.09 -16.53 6.25
CA ALA A 10 2.09 -16.88 7.26
C ALA A 10 2.99 -15.70 7.63
N TRP A 11 3.59 -15.03 6.64
CA TRP A 11 4.43 -13.84 6.89
C TRP A 11 3.62 -12.71 7.53
N PHE A 12 2.46 -12.39 6.95
CA PHE A 12 1.62 -11.30 7.43
C PHE A 12 1.21 -11.52 8.88
N SER A 13 0.77 -12.74 9.22
CA SER A 13 0.39 -13.08 10.59
C SER A 13 1.57 -12.98 11.58
N ALA A 14 2.78 -13.33 11.15
CA ALA A 14 3.97 -13.22 11.98
C ALA A 14 4.34 -11.74 12.23
N SER A 15 4.44 -10.93 11.18
CA SER A 15 4.74 -9.49 11.31
C SER A 15 3.65 -8.72 12.05
N LEU A 16 2.37 -9.11 11.88
CA LEU A 16 1.26 -8.54 12.63
C LEU A 16 1.41 -8.79 14.13
N ARG A 17 1.72 -10.02 14.54
CA ARG A 17 1.97 -10.35 15.96
C ARG A 17 3.21 -9.67 16.53
N ALA A 18 4.21 -9.40 15.68
CA ALA A 18 5.43 -8.70 16.07
C ALA A 18 5.24 -7.17 16.14
N GLY A 19 4.09 -6.63 15.72
CA GLY A 19 3.84 -5.18 15.70
C GLY A 19 4.60 -4.44 14.59
N GLU A 20 5.00 -5.14 13.52
CA GLU A 20 5.83 -4.61 12.43
C GLU A 20 5.00 -4.07 11.25
N ILE A 21 3.66 -4.11 11.37
CA ILE A 21 2.76 -3.65 10.31
C ILE A 21 2.28 -2.24 10.63
N ALA A 22 2.58 -1.33 9.70
CA ALA A 22 2.04 0.01 9.67
C ALA A 22 0.91 0.13 8.63
N VAL A 23 0.00 1.08 8.87
CA VAL A 23 -1.12 1.41 7.99
C VAL A 23 -1.24 2.92 7.82
N CYS A 24 -1.76 3.36 6.68
CA CYS A 24 -2.16 4.75 6.45
C CYS A 24 -3.65 4.84 6.10
N ASP A 25 -4.21 6.05 6.09
CA ASP A 25 -5.64 6.29 5.86
C ASP A 25 -6.14 5.65 4.55
N MET A 26 -5.35 5.72 3.47
CA MET A 26 -5.76 5.16 2.18
C MET A 26 -5.82 3.62 2.20
N VAL A 27 -4.84 2.96 2.83
CA VAL A 27 -4.87 1.49 3.02
C VAL A 27 -6.05 1.09 3.90
N ALA A 28 -6.33 1.85 4.96
CA ALA A 28 -7.47 1.60 5.83
C ALA A 28 -8.80 1.67 5.06
N LEU A 29 -8.99 2.69 4.21
CA LEU A 29 -10.19 2.81 3.37
C LEU A 29 -10.35 1.63 2.40
N GLU A 30 -9.26 1.17 1.77
CA GLU A 30 -9.30 -0.01 0.89
C GLU A 30 -9.69 -1.29 1.63
N LEU A 31 -9.17 -1.48 2.85
CA LEU A 31 -9.51 -2.64 3.69
C LEU A 31 -10.95 -2.59 4.19
N LEU A 32 -11.41 -1.41 4.63
CA LEU A 32 -12.78 -1.20 5.10
C LEU A 32 -13.81 -1.37 3.97
N HIS A 33 -13.44 -1.06 2.72
CA HIS A 33 -14.29 -1.30 1.55
C HIS A 33 -14.67 -2.79 1.37
N ALA A 34 -13.88 -3.72 1.91
CA ALA A 34 -14.18 -5.14 1.85
C ALA A 34 -15.31 -5.57 2.81
N ALA A 35 -15.72 -4.73 3.76
CA ALA A 35 -16.81 -5.03 4.69
C ALA A 35 -18.16 -5.10 3.97
N HIS A 36 -18.94 -6.16 4.19
CA HIS A 36 -20.25 -6.33 3.57
C HIS A 36 -21.40 -5.68 4.34
N ASN A 37 -21.16 -5.28 5.59
CA ASN A 37 -22.16 -4.66 6.47
C ASN A 37 -21.50 -3.85 7.61
N GLY A 38 -22.31 -3.10 8.36
CA GLY A 38 -21.81 -2.25 9.44
C GLY A 38 -21.19 -2.99 10.64
N VAL A 39 -21.52 -4.26 10.86
CA VAL A 39 -20.90 -5.07 11.93
C VAL A 39 -19.48 -5.46 11.53
N GLU A 40 -19.32 -5.96 10.31
CA GLU A 40 -18.00 -6.27 9.74
C GLU A 40 -17.12 -5.03 9.64
N PHE A 41 -17.71 -3.88 9.24
CA PHE A 41 -17.00 -2.61 9.16
C PHE A 41 -16.39 -2.23 10.51
N ARG A 42 -17.20 -2.16 11.57
CA ARG A 42 -16.72 -1.77 12.91
C ARG A 42 -15.67 -2.74 13.44
N ARG A 43 -15.84 -4.04 13.20
CA ARG A 43 -14.86 -5.05 13.60
C ARG A 43 -13.52 -4.87 12.89
N LEU A 44 -13.54 -4.54 11.60
CA LEU A 44 -12.32 -4.26 10.83
C LEU A 44 -11.69 -2.94 11.29
N GLU A 45 -12.49 -1.91 11.53
CA GLU A 45 -12.03 -0.61 12.04
C GLU A 45 -11.35 -0.76 13.40
N GLU A 46 -11.97 -1.48 14.34
CA GLU A 46 -11.36 -1.79 15.65
C GLU A 46 -10.02 -2.52 15.52
N ALA A 47 -9.90 -3.46 14.58
CA ALA A 47 -8.64 -4.16 14.33
C ALA A 47 -7.56 -3.24 13.74
N LEU A 48 -7.94 -2.29 12.86
CA LEU A 48 -7.02 -1.31 12.28
C LEU A 48 -6.50 -0.32 13.33
N LEU A 49 -7.32 0.08 14.31
CA LEU A 49 -6.91 0.99 15.39
C LEU A 49 -5.79 0.41 16.27
N ALA A 50 -5.59 -0.91 16.26
CA ALA A 50 -4.51 -1.57 16.99
C ALA A 50 -3.15 -1.55 16.26
N LEU A 51 -3.09 -1.09 15.01
CA LEU A 51 -1.87 -1.05 14.20
C LEU A 51 -1.06 0.24 14.43
N HIS A 52 0.17 0.26 13.92
CA HIS A 52 0.94 1.49 13.84
C HIS A 52 0.40 2.39 12.71
N TRP A 53 0.05 3.63 13.01
CA TRP A 53 -0.52 4.55 12.03
C TRP A 53 0.51 5.54 11.50
N VAL A 54 0.60 5.61 10.18
CA VAL A 54 1.35 6.63 9.45
C VAL A 54 0.33 7.53 8.73
N PRO A 55 -0.04 8.68 9.33
CA PRO A 55 -1.07 9.53 8.76
C PRO A 55 -0.60 10.14 7.44
N ILE A 56 -1.52 10.24 6.49
CA ILE A 56 -1.30 10.97 5.24
C ILE A 56 -1.31 12.47 5.51
N VAL A 57 -0.28 13.17 5.05
CA VAL A 57 -0.15 14.63 5.21
C VAL A 57 -0.16 15.33 3.85
N ALA A 58 -0.25 16.67 3.85
CA ALA A 58 -0.30 17.48 2.63
C ALA A 58 0.88 17.21 1.67
N ASP A 59 2.07 16.95 2.22
CA ASP A 59 3.28 16.67 1.45
C ASP A 59 3.15 15.37 0.64
N ASP A 60 2.43 14.36 1.15
CA ASP A 60 2.22 13.09 0.43
C ASP A 60 1.38 13.29 -0.84
N TRP A 61 0.41 14.21 -0.81
CA TRP A 61 -0.39 14.55 -1.99
C TRP A 61 0.42 15.30 -3.05
N THR A 62 1.35 16.14 -2.61
CA THR A 62 2.29 16.81 -3.53
C THR A 62 3.24 15.80 -4.12
N ARG A 63 3.82 14.93 -3.28
CA ARG A 63 4.73 13.88 -3.71
C ARG A 63 4.07 12.89 -4.68
N ALA A 64 2.83 12.48 -4.43
CA ALA A 64 2.07 11.60 -5.33
C ALA A 64 1.93 12.20 -6.75
N ARG A 65 1.66 13.52 -6.85
CA ARG A 65 1.59 14.22 -8.15
C ARG A 65 2.95 14.33 -8.82
N ASP A 66 4.02 14.53 -8.05
CA ASP A 66 5.39 14.54 -8.58
C ASP A 66 5.80 13.18 -9.14
N VAL A 67 5.49 12.09 -8.42
CA VAL A 67 5.71 10.72 -8.91
C VAL A 67 4.89 10.47 -10.17
N TYR A 68 3.62 10.89 -10.19
CA TYR A 68 2.76 10.75 -11.36
C TYR A 68 3.32 11.45 -12.61
N ARG A 69 3.87 12.66 -12.41
CA ARG A 69 4.55 13.41 -13.47
C ARG A 69 5.81 12.69 -13.93
N SER A 70 6.66 12.20 -13.02
CA SER A 70 7.85 11.42 -13.38
C SER A 70 7.50 10.18 -14.21
N LEU A 71 6.43 9.45 -13.84
CA LEU A 71 5.93 8.31 -14.61
C LEU A 71 5.39 8.72 -16.00
N ALA A 72 4.94 9.95 -16.16
CA ALA A 72 4.47 10.48 -17.44
C ALA A 72 5.63 10.86 -18.37
N ASP A 73 6.76 11.27 -17.80
CA ASP A 73 7.98 11.63 -18.52
C ASP A 73 8.76 10.38 -18.99
N GLU A 74 8.49 9.19 -18.40
CA GLU A 74 9.04 7.92 -18.85
C GLU A 74 8.61 7.55 -20.28
N ARG A 75 9.49 6.85 -21.01
CA ARG A 75 9.21 6.42 -22.39
C ARG A 75 7.98 5.49 -22.41
N GLY A 76 6.88 5.97 -22.99
CA GLY A 76 5.64 5.20 -23.12
C GLY A 76 4.49 5.72 -22.24
N GLY A 77 4.73 6.67 -21.33
CA GLY A 77 3.67 7.28 -20.52
C GLY A 77 2.98 6.27 -19.60
N PHE A 78 3.75 5.70 -18.66
CA PHE A 78 3.25 4.68 -17.73
C PHE A 78 2.38 5.24 -16.61
N GLN A 79 2.23 6.57 -16.49
CA GLN A 79 1.38 7.17 -15.47
C GLN A 79 -0.07 6.65 -15.55
N ARG A 80 -0.57 6.31 -16.75
CA ARG A 80 -1.96 5.83 -16.90
C ARG A 80 -2.18 4.39 -16.44
N SER A 81 -1.12 3.60 -16.24
CA SER A 81 -1.26 2.24 -15.72
C SER A 81 -1.32 2.18 -14.20
N VAL A 82 -0.81 3.21 -13.52
CA VAL A 82 -0.74 3.27 -12.04
C VAL A 82 -2.00 3.88 -11.45
N LYS A 83 -2.53 3.27 -10.40
CA LYS A 83 -3.71 3.79 -9.68
C LYS A 83 -3.34 4.97 -8.77
N HIS A 84 -4.24 5.95 -8.67
CA HIS A 84 -4.03 7.12 -7.81
C HIS A 84 -3.87 6.79 -6.30
N PRO A 85 -4.65 5.86 -5.70
CA PRO A 85 -4.41 5.43 -4.32
C PRO A 85 -2.99 4.89 -4.09
N ASP A 86 -2.46 4.09 -5.04
CA ASP A 86 -1.12 3.50 -4.92
C ASP A 86 -0.02 4.57 -4.87
N LEU A 87 -0.16 5.66 -5.63
CA LEU A 87 0.77 6.80 -5.56
C LEU A 87 0.79 7.44 -4.16
N LEU A 88 -0.38 7.56 -3.54
CA LEU A 88 -0.51 8.19 -2.23
C LEU A 88 0.01 7.28 -1.10
N ILE A 89 -0.26 5.98 -1.20
CA ILE A 89 0.28 4.97 -0.28
C ILE A 89 1.81 4.94 -0.40
N ALA A 90 2.34 4.94 -1.62
CA ALA A 90 3.78 4.95 -1.87
C ALA A 90 4.45 6.22 -1.34
N ALA A 91 3.87 7.40 -1.56
CA ALA A 91 4.38 8.66 -1.03
C ALA A 91 4.44 8.66 0.50
N CYS A 92 3.39 8.16 1.16
CA CYS A 92 3.32 8.05 2.61
C CYS A 92 4.41 7.11 3.16
N ALA A 93 4.58 5.93 2.55
CA ALA A 93 5.63 4.98 2.92
C ALA A 93 7.04 5.53 2.70
N GLU A 94 7.27 6.21 1.57
CA GLU A 94 8.54 6.87 1.23
C GLU A 94 8.90 7.92 2.29
N ARG A 95 7.98 8.82 2.63
CA ARG A 95 8.20 9.86 3.65
C ARG A 95 8.48 9.26 5.03
N ALA A 96 7.81 8.17 5.38
CA ALA A 96 8.01 7.49 6.65
C ALA A 96 9.30 6.64 6.71
N GLY A 97 10.01 6.50 5.59
CA GLY A 97 11.20 5.64 5.50
C GLY A 97 10.88 4.15 5.69
N LEU A 98 9.66 3.73 5.36
CA LEU A 98 9.19 2.35 5.56
C LEU A 98 9.20 1.57 4.24
N PRO A 99 9.63 0.29 4.25
CA PRO A 99 9.45 -0.59 3.10
C PRO A 99 7.97 -0.81 2.79
N LEU A 100 7.56 -0.64 1.54
CA LEU A 100 6.19 -0.90 1.10
C LEU A 100 6.06 -2.36 0.66
N VAL A 101 5.22 -3.12 1.37
CA VAL A 101 4.94 -4.51 1.01
C VAL A 101 3.69 -4.60 0.13
N HIS A 102 3.80 -5.21 -1.04
CA HIS A 102 2.72 -5.22 -2.03
C HIS A 102 2.56 -6.57 -2.75
N TYR A 103 1.44 -6.70 -3.47
CA TYR A 103 1.25 -7.74 -4.49
C TYR A 103 0.64 -7.13 -5.76
N ASP A 104 1.04 -5.91 -6.08
CA ASP A 104 0.60 -5.16 -7.26
C ASP A 104 1.83 -4.60 -7.99
N ALA A 105 1.91 -4.80 -9.31
CA ALA A 105 3.06 -4.40 -10.11
C ALA A 105 3.18 -2.86 -10.23
N ASP A 106 2.11 -2.12 -9.95
CA ASP A 106 2.11 -0.65 -9.94
C ASP A 106 3.18 -0.10 -8.98
N TYR A 107 3.43 -0.78 -7.86
CA TYR A 107 4.47 -0.37 -6.90
C TYR A 107 5.90 -0.59 -7.40
N ASP A 108 6.14 -1.55 -8.31
CA ASP A 108 7.46 -1.66 -8.97
C ASP A 108 7.67 -0.48 -9.92
N ALA A 109 6.62 -0.06 -10.64
CA ALA A 109 6.68 1.11 -11.52
C ALA A 109 6.88 2.41 -10.72
N ILE A 110 6.21 2.56 -9.59
CA ILE A 110 6.45 3.71 -8.70
C ILE A 110 7.89 3.69 -8.17
N ALA A 111 8.36 2.54 -7.68
CA ALA A 111 9.70 2.41 -7.14
C ALA A 111 10.81 2.67 -8.16
N SER A 112 10.56 2.44 -9.46
CA SER A 112 11.55 2.71 -10.50
C SER A 112 11.89 4.21 -10.64
N VAL A 113 10.93 5.09 -10.31
CA VAL A 113 11.13 6.55 -10.36
C VAL A 113 11.42 7.19 -9.00
N THR A 114 11.03 6.55 -7.88
CA THR A 114 11.32 7.06 -6.53
C THR A 114 12.57 6.47 -5.91
N GLY A 115 12.96 5.26 -6.30
CA GLY A 115 14.01 4.48 -5.63
C GLY A 115 13.60 3.97 -4.24
N GLN A 116 12.34 4.11 -3.84
CA GLN A 116 11.88 3.68 -2.52
C GLN A 116 11.92 2.16 -2.38
N THR A 117 12.11 1.68 -1.16
CA THR A 117 12.16 0.24 -0.90
C THR A 117 10.75 -0.35 -1.01
N VAL A 118 10.59 -1.29 -1.94
CA VAL A 118 9.38 -2.09 -2.10
C VAL A 118 9.71 -3.58 -1.97
N ARG A 119 8.74 -4.36 -1.49
CA ARG A 119 8.88 -5.81 -1.35
C ARG A 119 7.59 -6.52 -1.76
N TRP A 120 7.71 -7.49 -2.63
CA TRP A 120 6.63 -8.41 -2.93
C TRP A 120 6.27 -9.26 -1.69
N ALA A 121 4.98 -9.35 -1.37
CA ALA A 121 4.47 -10.14 -0.25
C ALA A 121 4.69 -11.65 -0.43
N ALA A 122 4.72 -12.11 -1.69
CA ALA A 122 5.10 -13.45 -2.12
C ALA A 122 5.63 -13.38 -3.57
N GLN A 123 6.22 -14.46 -4.09
CA GLN A 123 6.70 -14.49 -5.48
C GLN A 123 5.58 -14.13 -6.48
N ARG A 124 5.87 -13.23 -7.43
CA ARG A 124 4.92 -12.83 -8.46
C ARG A 124 4.42 -14.05 -9.24
N GLY A 125 3.10 -14.15 -9.43
CA GLY A 125 2.46 -15.25 -10.14
C GLY A 125 2.20 -16.52 -9.32
N SER A 126 2.58 -16.53 -8.03
CA SER A 126 2.11 -17.55 -7.07
C SER A 126 0.64 -17.40 -6.72
#